data_AF-A0AA42AXH6-F1
#
_entry.id   AF-A0AA42AXH6-F1
#
_cell.length_a   1.000
_cell.length_b   1.000
_cell.length_c   1.000
_cell.angle_alpha   90.00
_cell.angle_beta   90.00
_cell.angle_gamma   90.00
#
_symmetry.space_group_name_H-M   'P 1'
#
loop_
_entity.id
_entity.type
_entity.pdbx_description
1 polymer ?
#
loop_
_entity_poly.entity_id
_entity_poly.type
_entity_poly.pdbx_seq_one_letter_code
_entity_poly.pdbx_strand_id
1 'polypeptide(L)' 'MKEDGVLFLEHFCHKSFSYHGDPLSEDDWYAKNFFPPGTLVIPSATCLLYFQEDVTVIDHWFLSGNHFART' A
#
# COMPACT_ATOMS: atom_id res chain seq x y z
N MET A 1 6.27 21.54 2.20
CA MET A 1 4.84 21.87 2.43
C MET A 1 4.73 23.29 2.96
N LYS A 2 3.54 23.89 3.04
CA LYS A 2 3.33 25.10 3.86
C LYS A 2 3.65 24.76 5.33
N GLU A 3 4.03 25.75 6.14
CA GLU A 3 4.45 25.53 7.54
C GLU A 3 3.44 24.70 8.35
N ASP A 4 2.13 24.97 8.20
CA ASP A 4 1.05 24.22 8.87
C ASP A 4 0.34 23.22 7.94
N GLY A 5 0.98 22.82 6.84
CA GLY A 5 0.40 21.89 5.88
C GLY A 5 0.37 20.45 6.42
N VAL A 6 -0.77 19.77 6.26
CA VAL A 6 -0.91 18.34 6.57
C VAL A 6 -1.03 17.51 5.30
N LEU A 7 -0.39 16.34 5.29
CA LEU A 7 -0.53 15.32 4.25
C LEU A 7 -1.47 14.22 4.77
N PHE A 8 -2.54 13.97 4.04
CA PHE A 8 -3.38 12.79 4.24
C PHE A 8 -3.15 11.82 3.08
N LEU A 9 -2.90 10.55 3.39
CA LEU A 9 -2.60 9.51 2.42
C LEU A 9 -3.43 8.27 2.70
N GLU A 10 -4.12 7.78 1.67
CA GLU A 10 -4.78 6.47 1.65
C GLU A 10 -4.03 5.55 0.68
N HIS A 11 -3.81 4.30 1.08
CA HIS A 11 -3.25 3.28 0.21
C HIS A 11 -3.81 1.89 0.56
N PHE A 12 -3.91 1.01 -0.44
CA PHE A 12 -4.14 -0.42 -0.17
C PHE A 12 -2.93 -1.03 0.52
N CYS A 13 -3.15 -2.00 1.40
CA CYS A 13 -2.09 -2.70 2.08
C CYS A 13 -2.48 -4.14 2.43
N HIS A 14 -1.47 -4.98 2.62
CA HIS A 14 -1.64 -6.16 3.45
C HIS A 14 -1.37 -5.80 4.91
N LYS A 15 -2.04 -6.46 5.86
CA LYS A 15 -1.92 -6.14 7.30
C LYS A 15 -0.47 -6.20 7.82
N SER A 16 0.34 -7.12 7.29
CA SER A 16 1.62 -7.50 7.92
C SER A 16 2.84 -7.49 7.01
N PHE A 17 2.69 -7.55 5.69
CA PHE A 17 3.83 -7.76 4.78
C PHE A 17 3.76 -6.83 3.57
N SER A 18 4.94 -6.40 3.11
CA SER A 18 5.11 -5.65 1.87
C SER A 18 5.64 -6.58 0.78
N TYR A 19 5.15 -6.45 -0.45
CA TYR A 19 5.61 -7.25 -1.59
C TYR A 19 5.43 -6.51 -2.92
N HIS A 20 6.26 -6.88 -3.90
CA HIS A 20 6.03 -6.51 -5.29
C HIS A 20 4.93 -7.40 -5.87
N GLY A 21 4.02 -6.83 -6.66
CA GLY A 21 2.90 -7.52 -7.29
C GLY A 21 3.32 -8.40 -8.47
N ASP A 22 4.46 -9.08 -8.36
CA ASP A 22 5.01 -9.94 -9.38
C ASP A 22 4.50 -11.38 -9.22
N PRO A 23 4.44 -12.18 -10.30
CA PRO A 23 3.95 -13.56 -10.25
C PRO A 23 4.80 -14.43 -9.32
N LEU A 24 4.14 -15.18 -8.43
CA LEU A 24 4.81 -16.09 -7.51
C LEU A 24 5.29 -17.39 -8.20
N SER A 25 4.70 -17.71 -9.35
CA SER A 25 5.06 -18.88 -10.17
C SER A 25 4.60 -18.71 -11.62
N GLU A 26 4.93 -19.67 -12.46
CA GLU A 26 4.42 -19.72 -13.83
C GLU A 26 2.88 -19.89 -13.90
N ASP A 27 2.27 -20.47 -12.87
CA ASP A 27 0.82 -20.70 -12.82
C ASP A 27 0.05 -19.55 -12.14
N ASP A 28 0.74 -18.51 -11.67
CA ASP A 28 0.13 -17.35 -11.04
C ASP A 28 -0.51 -16.44 -12.10
N TRP A 29 -1.68 -16.86 -12.58
CA TRP A 29 -2.46 -16.14 -13.57
C TRP A 29 -2.98 -14.80 -13.03
N TYR A 30 -3.19 -14.68 -11.72
CA TYR A 30 -3.73 -13.47 -11.12
C TYR A 30 -2.74 -12.31 -11.27
N ALA A 31 -1.52 -12.46 -10.77
CA ALA A 31 -0.52 -11.39 -10.87
C ALA A 31 -0.24 -11.00 -12.34
N LYS A 32 -0.27 -11.98 -13.26
CA LYS A 32 0.03 -11.78 -14.68
C LYS A 32 -1.02 -11.00 -15.48
N ASN A 33 -2.30 -11.08 -15.10
CA ASN A 33 -3.40 -10.58 -15.93
C ASN A 33 -3.99 -9.25 -15.46
N PHE A 34 -3.84 -8.91 -14.17
CA PHE A 34 -4.47 -7.70 -13.63
C PHE A 34 -3.59 -6.46 -13.69
N PHE A 35 -2.28 -6.62 -13.47
CA PHE A 35 -1.33 -5.52 -13.49
C PHE A 35 -0.11 -5.88 -14.33
N PRO A 36 0.42 -4.97 -15.15
CA PRO A 36 1.68 -5.22 -15.84
C PRO A 36 2.80 -5.52 -14.82
N PRO A 37 3.71 -6.47 -15.11
CA PRO A 37 4.82 -6.79 -14.21
C PRO A 37 5.65 -5.56 -13.85
N GLY A 38 6.07 -5.46 -12.58
CA GLY A 38 6.86 -4.33 -12.07
C GLY A 38 6.10 -3.02 -11.84
N THR A 39 4.77 -2.96 -12.05
CA THR A 39 4.00 -1.70 -11.86
C THR A 39 3.29 -1.60 -10.52
N LEU A 40 3.25 -2.67 -9.73
CA LEU A 40 2.49 -2.71 -8.47
C LEU A 40 3.38 -3.08 -7.29
N VAL A 41 3.23 -2.34 -6.19
CA VAL A 41 3.76 -2.69 -4.88
C VAL A 41 2.58 -2.67 -3.91
N ILE A 42 2.43 -3.74 -3.13
CA ILE A 42 1.49 -3.80 -2.02
C ILE A 42 2.29 -3.59 -0.74
N PRO A 43 2.18 -2.41 -0.09
CA PRO A 43 2.86 -2.16 1.17
C PRO A 43 2.20 -2.94 2.32
N SER A 44 2.96 -3.16 3.39
CA SER A 44 2.38 -3.48 4.69
C SER A 44 1.65 -2.25 5.24
N ALA A 45 0.73 -2.49 6.16
CA ALA A 45 0.00 -1.43 6.84
C ALA A 45 0.92 -0.45 7.59
N THR A 46 2.15 -0.85 7.95
CA THR A 46 3.13 -0.01 8.64
C THR A 46 4.27 0.48 7.75
N CYS A 47 4.23 0.21 6.44
CA CYS A 47 5.34 0.46 5.52
C CYS A 47 5.82 1.92 5.56
N LEU A 48 4.88 2.86 5.56
CA LEU A 48 5.19 4.29 5.49
C LEU A 48 5.71 4.89 6.81
N LEU A 49 5.59 4.16 7.92
CA LEU A 49 6.20 4.59 9.19
C LEU A 49 7.74 4.63 9.12
N TYR A 50 8.33 3.96 8.13
CA TYR A 50 9.78 3.94 7.92
C TYR A 50 10.28 5.06 7.00
N PHE A 51 9.39 5.88 6.41
CA PHE A 51 9.72 6.93 5.45
C PHE A 51 9.38 8.32 6.00
N GLN A 52 10.01 8.68 7.12
CA GLN A 52 9.73 9.91 7.87
C GLN A 52 10.90 10.91 7.87
N GLU A 53 11.72 10.90 6.83
CA GLU A 53 12.86 11.84 6.70
C GLU A 53 12.39 13.29 6.56
N ASP A 54 11.34 13.52 5.75
CA ASP A 54 10.82 14.86 5.43
C ASP A 54 9.42 15.13 6.01
N VAL A 55 8.76 14.11 6.55
CA VAL A 55 7.40 14.17 7.11
C VAL A 55 7.34 13.39 8.41
N THR A 56 6.41 13.75 9.30
CA THR A 56 6.18 13.03 10.56
C THR A 56 4.72 12.60 10.65
N VAL A 57 4.50 11.35 11.04
CA VAL A 57 3.16 10.78 11.22
C VAL A 57 2.48 11.45 12.42
N ILE A 58 1.30 12.01 12.16
CA ILE A 58 0.45 12.61 13.20
C ILE A 58 -0.54 11.58 13.73
N ASP A 59 -1.11 10.75 12.86
CA ASP A 59 -2.06 9.70 13.21
C ASP A 59 -2.09 8.61 12.11
N HIS A 60 -2.65 7.44 12.42
CA HIS A 60 -2.62 6.26 11.55
C HIS A 60 -3.83 5.33 11.82
N TRP A 61 -4.61 5.04 10.77
CA TRP A 61 -5.82 4.24 10.84
C TRP A 61 -5.83 3.08 9.86
N PHE A 62 -6.62 2.05 10.17
CA PHE A 62 -6.88 0.93 9.28
C PHE A 62 -8.37 0.81 8.99
N LEU A 63 -8.69 0.57 7.72
CA LEU A 63 -10.05 0.26 7.28
C LEU A 63 -10.13 -1.23 6.90
N SER A 64 -11.24 -1.88 7.25
CA SER A 64 -11.47 -3.27 6.86
C SER A 64 -11.51 -3.40 5.33
N GLY A 65 -10.85 -4.43 4.79
CA GLY A 65 -10.89 -4.72 3.36
C GLY A 65 -12.31 -4.98 2.81
N ASN A 66 -13.27 -5.31 3.69
CA ASN A 66 -14.68 -5.46 3.33
C ASN A 66 -15.30 -4.20 2.74
N HIS A 67 -14.74 -3.02 3.02
CA HIS A 67 -15.20 -1.77 2.41
C HIS A 67 -14.89 -1.77 0.92
N PHE A 68 -13.63 -2.04 0.55
CA PHE A 68 -13.23 -2.06 -0.86
C PHE A 68 -13.79 -3.27 -1.62
N ALA A 69 -13.88 -4.44 -0.99
CA ALA A 69 -14.43 -5.64 -1.61
C ALA A 69 -15.90 -5.51 -2.05
N ARG A 70 -16.61 -4.48 -1.55
CA ARG A 70 -18.02 -4.21 -1.85
C ARG A 70 -18.23 -2.99 -2.76
N THR A 71 -17.15 -2.34 -3.18
CA THR A 71 -17.17 -1.23 -4.16
C THR A 71 -17.16 -1.80 -5.57
#